data_AF-A0A1F6G573-F1
#
_entry.id   AF-A0A1F6G573-F1
#
_cell.length_a   1.000
_cell.length_b   1.000
_cell.length_c   1.000
_cell.angle_alpha   90.00
_cell.angle_beta   90.00
_cell.angle_gamma   90.00
#
_symmetry.space_group_name_H-M   'P 1'
#
loop_
_entity.id
_entity.type
_entity.pdbx_description
1 polymer ?
#
loop_
_entity_poly.entity_id
_entity_poly.type
_entity_poly.pdbx_seq_one_letter_code
_entity_poly.pdbx_strand_id
1 'polypeptide(L)'
;MMTQEINFSNLSDEDFEVEASKLLKDFMDSEQVVLHLPPMNSYFRRLCHKLAMKFNLMTESQGENHDRHIVVAKTQDSSIPADLAVKKTVLWHYGDREFYVDPLQPAVNIYLSLDGTVGVWEEGLKQILAQRKVTTPSFKIKNSQIVEIHDPEW
;
A
#
# COMPACT_ATOMS: atom_id res chain seq x y z
N MET A 1 4.70 -18.36 -1.66
CA MET A 1 4.12 -17.28 -2.48
C MET A 1 5.11 -16.95 -3.57
N MET A 2 4.74 -17.14 -4.84
CA MET A 2 5.54 -16.69 -5.97
C MET A 2 5.35 -15.18 -6.10
N THR A 3 6.36 -14.38 -5.76
CA THR A 3 6.43 -12.97 -6.16
C THR A 3 6.44 -12.94 -7.68
N GLN A 4 5.40 -12.39 -8.30
CA GLN A 4 5.43 -12.07 -9.72
C GLN A 4 6.65 -11.17 -9.97
N GLU A 5 7.54 -11.57 -10.86
CA GLU A 5 8.70 -10.77 -11.24
C GLU A 5 8.20 -9.48 -11.90
N ILE A 6 8.35 -8.36 -11.20
CA ILE A 6 8.00 -7.04 -11.73
C ILE A 6 8.94 -6.74 -12.89
N ASN A 7 8.40 -6.64 -14.11
CA ASN A 7 9.18 -6.22 -15.28
C ASN A 7 9.09 -4.71 -15.46
N PHE A 8 10.05 -3.99 -14.89
CA PHE A 8 10.12 -2.53 -14.98
C PHE A 8 10.30 -2.00 -16.40
N SER A 9 10.80 -2.80 -17.34
CA SER A 9 11.10 -2.32 -18.70
C SER A 9 9.87 -2.07 -19.57
N ASN A 10 8.70 -2.54 -19.15
CA ASN A 10 7.44 -2.43 -19.90
C ASN A 10 6.44 -1.45 -19.27
N LEU A 11 6.80 -0.80 -18.16
CA LEU A 11 5.92 0.14 -17.47
C LEU A 11 5.94 1.52 -18.12
N SER A 12 4.85 2.27 -17.94
CA SER A 12 4.88 3.72 -18.15
C SER A 12 5.76 4.37 -17.07
N ASP A 13 6.16 5.62 -17.29
CA ASP A 13 6.96 6.37 -16.31
C ASP A 13 6.21 6.53 -14.98
N GLU A 14 4.90 6.80 -15.04
CA GLU A 14 4.05 6.95 -13.86
C GLU A 14 3.92 5.63 -13.08
N ASP A 15 3.65 4.52 -13.77
CA ASP A 15 3.53 3.21 -13.14
C ASP A 15 4.88 2.76 -12.55
N PHE A 16 5.98 3.02 -13.25
CA PHE A 16 7.32 2.73 -12.75
C PHE A 16 7.61 3.49 -11.46
N GLU A 17 7.34 4.81 -11.43
CA GLU A 17 7.58 5.62 -10.23
C GLU A 17 6.74 5.15 -9.05
N VAL A 18 5.48 4.75 -9.26
CA VAL A 18 4.61 4.21 -8.21
C VAL A 18 5.18 2.90 -7.65
N GLU A 19 5.47 1.92 -8.52
CA GLU A 19 5.95 0.61 -8.09
C GLU A 19 7.35 0.69 -7.46
N ALA A 20 8.27 1.46 -8.04
CA ALA A 20 9.59 1.65 -7.47
C ALA A 20 9.54 2.38 -6.12
N SER A 21 8.66 3.38 -5.96
CA SER A 21 8.51 4.09 -4.69
C SER A 21 7.97 3.18 -3.58
N LYS A 22 6.98 2.34 -3.92
CA LYS A 22 6.45 1.34 -3.00
C LYS A 22 7.53 0.36 -2.57
N LEU A 23 8.28 -0.18 -3.53
CA LEU A 23 9.35 -1.14 -3.27
C LEU A 23 10.47 -0.55 -2.39
N LEU A 24 10.87 0.70 -2.63
CA LEU A 24 11.84 1.39 -1.78
C LEU A 24 11.30 1.68 -0.38
N LYS A 25 10.01 2.01 -0.25
CA LYS A 25 9.36 2.20 1.06
C LYS A 25 9.30 0.89 1.84
N ASP A 26 8.87 -0.20 1.21
CA ASP A 26 8.83 -1.53 1.83
C ASP A 26 10.24 -1.98 2.25
N PHE A 27 11.25 -1.68 1.44
CA PHE A 27 12.65 -1.90 1.79
C PHE A 27 13.07 -1.09 3.02
N MET A 28 12.71 0.18 3.11
CA MET A 28 12.99 1.03 4.27
C MET A 28 12.36 0.49 5.56
N ASP A 29 11.14 -0.03 5.49
CA ASP A 29 10.41 -0.64 6.61
C ASP A 29 10.92 -2.05 6.99
N SER A 30 11.76 -2.67 6.16
CA SER A 30 12.33 -4.02 6.41
C SER A 30 13.65 -4.00 7.19
N GLU A 31 14.06 -5.14 7.74
CA GLU A 31 15.40 -5.31 8.35
C GLU A 31 16.54 -5.45 7.32
N GLN A 32 16.23 -5.49 6.01
CA GLN A 32 17.25 -5.62 4.98
C GLN A 32 18.09 -4.34 4.87
N VAL A 33 19.39 -4.51 4.66
CA VAL A 33 20.35 -3.40 4.49
C VAL A 33 20.71 -3.14 3.03
N VAL A 34 20.48 -4.11 2.16
CA VAL A 34 20.76 -4.05 0.71
C VAL A 34 19.59 -4.69 -0.04
N LEU A 35 19.23 -4.11 -1.19
CA LEU A 35 18.17 -4.59 -2.07
C LEU A 35 18.64 -4.57 -3.52
N HIS A 36 18.49 -5.70 -4.21
CA HIS A 36 18.69 -5.82 -5.65
C HIS A 36 17.35 -5.63 -6.35
N LEU A 37 17.25 -4.61 -7.20
CA LEU A 37 16.06 -4.41 -8.03
C LEU A 37 16.08 -5.33 -9.26
N PRO A 38 14.92 -5.64 -9.85
CA PRO A 38 14.83 -6.28 -11.15
C PRO A 38 15.68 -5.57 -12.22
N PRO A 39 16.25 -6.32 -13.19
CA PRO A 39 16.92 -5.71 -14.34
C PRO A 39 16.00 -4.76 -15.10
N MET A 40 16.57 -3.64 -15.54
CA MET A 40 15.82 -2.58 -16.20
C MET A 40 16.72 -1.83 -17.17
N ASN A 41 16.16 -1.20 -18.21
CA ASN A 41 16.96 -0.44 -19.18
C ASN A 41 17.64 0.81 -18.55
N SER A 42 18.56 1.44 -19.29
CA SER A 42 19.33 2.60 -18.80
C SER A 42 18.46 3.78 -18.35
N TYR A 43 17.31 3.98 -18.98
CA TYR A 43 16.38 5.04 -18.65
C TYR A 43 15.75 4.82 -17.27
N PHE A 44 15.19 3.64 -17.03
CA PHE A 44 14.59 3.30 -15.73
C PHE A 44 15.63 3.20 -14.61
N ARG A 45 16.86 2.73 -14.91
CA ARG A 45 17.97 2.78 -13.93
C ARG A 45 18.24 4.21 -13.46
N ARG A 46 18.23 5.18 -14.37
CA ARG A 46 18.40 6.60 -14.05
C ARG A 46 17.24 7.15 -13.22
N LEU A 47 16.00 6.78 -13.52
CA LEU A 47 14.84 7.15 -12.71
C LEU A 47 14.93 6.57 -11.30
N CYS A 48 15.31 5.30 -11.17
CA CYS A 48 15.53 4.65 -9.88
C CYS A 48 16.59 5.37 -9.05
N HIS A 49 17.74 5.74 -9.64
CA HIS A 49 18.76 6.54 -8.95
C HIS A 49 18.18 7.85 -8.40
N LYS A 50 17.43 8.60 -9.21
CA LYS A 50 16.79 9.86 -8.77
C LYS A 50 15.78 9.63 -7.65
N LEU A 51 15.03 8.54 -7.71
CA LEU A 51 14.04 8.21 -6.71
C LEU A 51 14.71 7.82 -5.38
N ALA A 52 15.69 6.92 -5.43
CA ALA A 52 16.47 6.46 -4.27
C ALA A 52 17.24 7.60 -3.59
N MET A 53 17.67 8.62 -4.33
CA MET A 53 18.23 9.84 -3.75
C MET A 53 17.25 10.56 -2.82
N LYS A 54 15.93 10.53 -3.09
CA LYS A 54 14.95 11.13 -2.17
C LYS A 54 15.00 10.44 -0.80
N PHE A 55 15.24 9.13 -0.78
CA PHE A 55 15.34 8.32 0.43
C PHE A 55 16.73 8.38 1.10
N ASN A 56 17.68 9.16 0.55
CA ASN A 56 19.09 9.14 0.95
C ASN A 56 19.70 7.72 0.97
N LEU A 57 19.36 6.91 -0.03
CA LEU A 57 19.94 5.58 -0.22
C LEU A 57 21.21 5.67 -1.06
N MET A 58 22.19 4.81 -0.77
CA MET A 58 23.30 4.57 -1.68
C MET A 58 22.80 3.71 -2.85
N THR A 59 23.29 3.98 -4.05
CA THR A 59 22.89 3.26 -5.25
C THR A 59 24.07 2.90 -6.14
N GLU A 60 24.06 1.70 -6.70
CA GLU A 60 25.05 1.23 -7.66
C GLU A 60 24.36 0.46 -8.79
N SER A 61 24.87 0.58 -10.02
CA SER A 61 24.43 -0.30 -11.11
C SER A 61 25.35 -1.51 -11.19
N GLN A 62 24.80 -2.71 -11.03
CA GLN A 62 25.52 -3.97 -11.13
C GLN A 62 24.96 -4.84 -12.27
N GLY A 63 25.72 -5.85 -12.69
CA GLY A 63 25.37 -6.74 -13.79
C GLY A 63 25.70 -6.18 -15.18
N GLU A 64 25.59 -7.04 -16.20
CA GLU A 64 25.90 -6.73 -17.59
C GLU A 64 24.70 -6.98 -18.50
N ASN A 65 24.63 -6.24 -19.61
CA ASN A 65 23.61 -6.41 -20.64
C ASN A 65 22.17 -6.48 -20.08
N HIS A 66 21.51 -7.63 -20.23
CA HIS A 66 20.13 -7.88 -19.84
C HIS A 66 19.94 -8.04 -18.33
N ASP A 67 21.01 -8.40 -17.61
CA ASP A 67 21.01 -8.57 -16.15
C ASP A 67 21.36 -7.29 -15.41
N ARG A 68 21.61 -6.20 -16.14
CA ARG A 68 22.05 -4.94 -15.54
C ARG A 68 20.91 -4.28 -14.77
N HIS A 69 21.10 -4.12 -13.48
CA HIS A 69 20.12 -3.65 -12.51
C HIS A 69 20.70 -2.56 -11.60
N ILE A 70 19.88 -2.07 -10.67
CA ILE A 70 20.29 -1.18 -9.59
C ILE A 70 20.29 -1.98 -8.28
N VAL A 71 21.33 -1.78 -7.49
CA VAL A 71 21.43 -2.20 -6.10
C VAL A 71 21.32 -0.95 -5.23
N VAL A 72 20.46 -1.00 -4.23
CA VAL A 72 20.33 0.09 -3.24
C VAL A 72 20.72 -0.40 -1.85
N ALA A 73 21.35 0.47 -1.06
CA ALA A 73 21.79 0.15 0.28
C ALA A 73 21.42 1.27 1.27
N LYS A 74 21.02 0.86 2.48
CA LYS A 74 20.75 1.78 3.59
C LYS A 74 22.05 2.37 4.12
N THR A 75 21.98 3.62 4.52
CA THR A 75 23.03 4.37 5.19
C THR A 75 22.51 4.94 6.50
N GLN A 76 23.38 5.58 7.29
CA GLN A 76 22.97 6.26 8.52
C GLN A 76 22.00 7.43 8.25
N ASP A 77 22.05 8.01 7.05
CA ASP A 77 21.23 9.16 6.64
C ASP A 77 19.94 8.74 5.90
N SER A 78 19.75 7.44 5.66
CA SER A 78 18.60 6.92 4.93
C SER A 78 17.30 7.20 5.69
N SER A 79 16.31 7.73 4.98
CA SER A 79 15.04 8.15 5.57
C SER A 79 13.91 8.04 4.55
N ILE A 80 12.67 7.91 5.02
CA ILE A 80 11.51 7.98 4.13
C ILE A 80 11.18 9.46 3.91
N PRO A 81 11.13 9.96 2.65
CA PRO A 81 10.77 11.35 2.35
C PRO A 81 9.46 11.76 3.00
N ALA A 82 9.32 12.99 3.50
CA ALA A 82 8.12 13.42 4.22
C ALA A 82 6.81 13.26 3.42
N ASP A 83 6.86 13.46 2.10
CA ASP A 83 5.76 13.25 1.15
C ASP A 83 5.35 11.78 1.02
N LEU A 84 6.27 10.84 1.29
CA LEU A 84 6.06 9.39 1.26
C LEU A 84 5.91 8.77 2.67
N ALA A 85 6.38 9.47 3.70
CA ALA A 85 6.36 9.10 5.12
C ALA A 85 4.95 9.13 5.71
N VAL A 86 3.98 9.66 4.96
CA VAL A 86 2.57 9.54 5.26
C VAL A 86 2.19 8.05 5.12
N LYS A 87 2.46 7.23 6.15
CA LYS A 87 1.45 6.27 6.60
C LYS A 87 0.30 7.15 7.02
N LYS A 88 -0.55 7.54 6.05
CA LYS A 88 -1.81 8.18 6.38
C LYS A 88 -2.54 7.04 7.06
N THR A 89 -2.48 7.01 8.39
CA THR A 89 -3.42 6.22 9.18
C THR A 89 -4.74 6.88 8.87
N VAL A 90 -5.35 6.49 7.76
CA VAL A 90 -6.61 7.07 7.31
C VAL A 90 -7.61 6.56 8.32
N LEU A 91 -7.97 7.44 9.25
CA LEU A 91 -8.94 7.16 10.28
C LEU A 91 -10.30 7.56 9.74
N TRP A 92 -11.02 6.59 9.20
CA TRP A 92 -12.36 6.81 8.66
C TRP A 92 -13.34 6.95 9.82
N HIS A 93 -13.94 8.12 9.94
CA HIS A 93 -14.98 8.41 10.91
C HIS A 93 -16.10 9.15 10.20
N TYR A 94 -17.22 8.47 9.92
CA TYR A 94 -18.34 9.05 9.16
C TYR A 94 -19.38 9.75 10.05
N GLY A 95 -18.98 10.14 11.26
CA GLY A 95 -19.88 10.75 12.25
C GLY A 95 -21.02 9.79 12.56
N ASP A 96 -22.24 10.30 12.61
CA ASP A 96 -23.44 9.51 12.90
C ASP A 96 -24.13 8.96 11.65
N ARG A 97 -23.43 8.93 10.50
CA ARG A 97 -23.96 8.29 9.30
C ARG A 97 -24.14 6.80 9.54
N GLU A 98 -25.39 6.36 9.45
CA GLU A 98 -25.78 4.95 9.44
C GLU A 98 -25.84 4.42 8.00
N PHE A 99 -25.33 3.21 7.83
CA PHE A 99 -25.39 2.44 6.60
C PHE A 99 -26.36 1.28 6.83
N TYR A 100 -27.34 1.12 5.95
CA TYR A 100 -28.34 0.06 6.06
C TYR A 100 -27.93 -1.17 5.27
N VAL A 101 -28.23 -2.34 5.83
CA VAL A 101 -28.08 -3.63 5.16
C VAL A 101 -29.45 -4.26 4.95
N ASP A 102 -29.54 -5.26 4.07
CA ASP A 102 -30.78 -5.99 3.82
C ASP A 102 -31.27 -6.66 5.12
N PRO A 103 -32.42 -6.24 5.69
CA PRO A 103 -32.91 -6.76 6.97
C PRO A 103 -33.37 -8.22 6.89
N LEU A 104 -33.54 -8.77 5.68
CA LEU A 104 -33.89 -10.18 5.49
C LEU A 104 -32.68 -11.10 5.61
N GLN A 105 -31.46 -10.56 5.55
CA GLN A 105 -30.25 -11.36 5.71
C GLN A 105 -29.89 -11.47 7.19
N PRO A 106 -29.65 -12.69 7.72
CA PRO A 106 -29.31 -12.88 9.13
C PRO A 106 -27.94 -12.27 9.48
N ALA A 107 -27.08 -12.07 8.48
CA ALA A 107 -25.84 -11.34 8.61
C ALA A 107 -25.26 -10.97 7.25
N VAL A 108 -24.54 -9.84 7.17
CA VAL A 108 -23.88 -9.33 5.97
C VAL A 108 -22.41 -9.05 6.27
N ASN A 109 -21.49 -9.50 5.41
CA ASN A 109 -20.08 -9.13 5.52
C ASN A 109 -19.90 -7.69 5.04
N ILE A 110 -19.31 -6.84 5.87
CA ILE A 110 -18.95 -5.46 5.53
C ILE A 110 -17.44 -5.35 5.55
N TYR A 111 -16.91 -4.64 4.55
CA TYR A 111 -15.50 -4.36 4.36
C TYR A 111 -15.31 -2.86 4.26
N LEU A 112 -14.29 -2.33 4.94
CA LEU A 112 -13.82 -0.96 4.81
C LEU A 112 -12.41 -0.99 4.22
N SER A 113 -12.22 -0.33 3.08
CA SER A 113 -10.92 -0.18 2.41
C SER A 113 -10.13 1.02 2.90
N LEU A 114 -8.83 1.03 2.66
CA LEU A 114 -7.92 2.14 2.98
C LEU A 114 -8.37 3.47 2.38
N ASP A 115 -8.98 3.44 1.20
CA ASP A 115 -9.51 4.61 0.48
C ASP A 115 -10.89 5.08 0.97
N GLY A 116 -11.49 4.39 1.96
CA GLY A 116 -12.80 4.72 2.53
C GLY A 116 -13.97 4.07 1.81
N THR A 117 -13.71 3.21 0.82
CA THR A 117 -14.75 2.41 0.19
C THR A 117 -15.34 1.44 1.19
N VAL A 118 -16.68 1.36 1.21
CA VAL A 118 -17.44 0.41 2.02
C VAL A 118 -18.12 -0.57 1.09
N GLY A 119 -17.78 -1.85 1.21
CA GLY A 119 -18.28 -2.91 0.35
C GLY A 119 -18.94 -4.04 1.14
N VAL A 120 -19.81 -4.79 0.46
CA VAL A 120 -20.42 -6.03 0.99
C VAL A 120 -19.71 -7.31 0.48
N TRP A 121 -18.69 -7.14 -0.36
CA TRP A 121 -17.84 -8.19 -0.94
C TRP A 121 -16.38 -7.73 -0.94
N GLU A 122 -15.44 -8.68 -0.90
CA GLU A 122 -13.99 -8.38 -0.96
C GLU A 122 -13.50 -8.06 -2.39
N GLU A 123 -14.17 -8.58 -3.42
CA GLU A 123 -13.72 -8.46 -4.79
C GLU A 123 -13.68 -7.00 -5.27
N GLY A 124 -12.52 -6.57 -5.77
CA GLY A 124 -12.29 -5.20 -6.23
C GLY A 124 -11.87 -4.21 -5.13
N LEU A 125 -11.90 -4.61 -3.85
CA LEU A 125 -11.42 -3.78 -2.75
C LEU A 125 -9.90 -3.84 -2.63
N LYS A 126 -9.25 -2.69 -2.59
CA LYS A 126 -7.81 -2.57 -2.35
C LYS A 126 -7.57 -2.31 -0.86
N GLN A 127 -6.66 -3.07 -0.25
CA GLN A 127 -6.13 -2.81 1.10
C GLN A 127 -7.23 -2.65 2.17
N ILE A 128 -7.81 -3.76 2.63
CA ILE A 128 -8.87 -3.77 3.66
C ILE A 128 -8.31 -3.27 4.99
N LEU A 129 -8.95 -2.24 5.55
CA LEU A 129 -8.68 -1.70 6.90
C LEU A 129 -9.46 -2.44 7.98
N ALA A 130 -10.74 -2.75 7.72
CA ALA A 130 -11.60 -3.45 8.66
C ALA A 130 -12.59 -4.34 7.93
N GLN A 131 -12.95 -5.44 8.56
CA GLN A 131 -13.99 -6.35 8.11
C GLN A 131 -14.84 -6.75 9.31
N ARG A 132 -16.15 -6.79 9.13
CA ARG A 132 -17.07 -7.30 10.16
C ARG A 132 -18.27 -7.97 9.52
N LYS A 133 -18.72 -9.06 10.14
CA LYS A 133 -20.01 -9.66 9.86
C LYS A 133 -21.07 -8.94 10.71
N VAL A 134 -21.82 -8.03 10.07
CA VAL A 134 -22.90 -7.25 10.70
C VAL A 134 -24.14 -8.12 10.78
N THR A 135 -24.81 -8.11 11.93
CA THR A 135 -26.00 -8.91 12.26
C THR A 135 -27.26 -8.06 12.50
N THR A 136 -27.08 -6.74 12.52
CA THR A 136 -28.14 -5.75 12.74
C THR A 136 -28.53 -5.07 11.41
N PRO A 137 -29.71 -4.44 11.31
CA PRO A 137 -30.17 -3.81 10.06
C PRO A 137 -29.34 -2.60 9.61
N SER A 138 -28.44 -2.10 10.46
CA SER A 138 -27.56 -0.99 10.14
C SER A 138 -26.24 -1.06 10.88
N PHE A 139 -25.23 -0.40 10.34
CA PHE A 139 -23.93 -0.23 10.98
C PHE A 139 -23.43 1.22 10.80
N LYS A 140 -22.43 1.60 11.58
CA LYS A 140 -21.67 2.85 11.39
C LYS A 140 -20.20 2.55 11.20
N ILE A 141 -19.45 3.56 10.77
CA ILE A 141 -18.00 3.52 10.71
C ILE A 141 -17.42 4.61 11.60
N LYS A 142 -16.78 4.17 12.68
CA LYS A 142 -16.21 5.01 13.73
C LYS A 142 -14.77 4.62 13.92
N ASN A 143 -13.83 5.55 13.76
CA ASN A 143 -12.40 5.32 13.99
C ASN A 143 -11.85 4.10 13.22
N SER A 144 -12.24 3.97 11.96
CA SER A 144 -11.93 2.84 11.06
C SER A 144 -12.46 1.47 11.54
N GLN A 145 -13.40 1.46 12.47
CA GLN A 145 -14.11 0.25 12.92
C GLN A 145 -15.54 0.24 12.37
N ILE A 146 -16.00 -0.94 12.02
CA ILE A 146 -17.41 -1.20 11.68
C ILE A 146 -18.12 -1.52 13.00
N VAL A 147 -19.07 -0.67 13.40
CA VAL A 147 -19.77 -0.77 14.68
C VAL A 147 -21.28 -0.97 14.47
N GLU A 148 -21.88 -1.75 15.34
CA GLU A 148 -23.31 -2.05 15.42
C GLU A 148 -23.91 -1.42 16.68
N ILE A 149 -25.24 -1.37 16.74
CA ILE A 149 -26.00 -0.71 17.82
C ILE A 149 -25.71 -1.26 19.24
N HIS A 150 -25.12 -2.45 19.34
CA HIS A 150 -24.76 -3.07 20.61
C HIS A 150 -23.33 -2.77 21.05
N ASP A 151 -22.53 -2.13 20.20
CA ASP A 151 -21.16 -1.76 20.56
C ASP A 151 -21.13 -0.48 21.39
N PRO A 152 -20.16 -0.33 22.31
CA PRO A 152 -19.99 0.89 23.10
C PRO A 152 -19.78 2.16 22.27
N GLU A 153 -19.23 2.01 21.06
CA GLU A 153 -18.80 3.10 20.17
C GLU A 153 -19.87 3.50 19.13
N TRP A 154 -21.10 2.99 19.25
CA TRP A 154 -22.22 3.31 18.34
C TRP A 154 -22.57 4.80 18.27
#